data_AF-A0A2N1S752-F1
#
_entry.id   AF-A0A2N1S752-F1
#
_cell.length_a   1.000
_cell.length_b   1.000
_cell.length_c   1.000
_cell.angle_alpha   90.00
_cell.angle_beta   90.00
_cell.angle_gamma   90.00
#
_symmetry.space_group_name_H-M   'P 1'
#
loop_
_entity.id
_entity.type
_entity.pdbx_description
1 polymer ?
#
loop_
_entity_poly.entity_id
_entity_poly.type
_entity_poly.pdbx_seq_one_letter_code
_entity_poly.pdbx_strand_id
1 'polypeptide(L)'
;MRKSRRLTKYVLIVALAAIITFMVGCPSETNEPVSVTDITITGAGDVVEVGNGNTLQMTADILPTGATDASVTWSVVAGTGTATIST
;
A
#
# COMPACT_ATOMS: atom_id res chain seq x y z
N MET A 1 13.14 -4.74 -63.30
CA MET A 1 12.48 -3.73 -62.43
C MET A 1 11.53 -4.29 -61.35
N ARG A 2 11.10 -5.57 -61.41
CA ARG A 2 10.10 -6.17 -60.47
C ARG A 2 10.66 -6.60 -59.09
N LYS A 3 11.97 -6.85 -58.98
CA LYS A 3 12.67 -7.37 -57.78
C LYS A 3 13.01 -6.28 -56.75
N SER A 4 13.49 -5.12 -57.21
CA SER A 4 13.81 -3.96 -56.35
C SER A 4 12.57 -3.41 -55.62
N ARG A 5 11.41 -3.33 -56.30
CA ARG A 5 10.13 -2.94 -55.67
C ARG A 5 9.66 -3.88 -54.57
N ARG A 6 9.95 -5.19 -54.68
CA ARG A 6 9.63 -6.19 -53.65
C ARG A 6 10.58 -6.07 -52.47
N LEU A 7 11.87 -5.89 -52.71
CA LEU A 7 12.89 -5.72 -51.68
C LEU A 7 12.64 -4.46 -50.83
N THR A 8 12.38 -3.30 -51.45
CA THR A 8 12.06 -2.07 -50.71
C THR A 8 10.80 -2.22 -49.85
N LYS A 9 9.80 -2.97 -50.33
CA LYS A 9 8.57 -3.25 -49.58
C LYS A 9 8.84 -4.09 -48.33
N TYR A 10 9.67 -5.13 -48.42
CA TYR A 10 10.02 -5.97 -47.26
C TYR A 10 10.89 -5.21 -46.25
N VAL A 11 11.83 -4.39 -46.72
CA VAL A 11 12.67 -3.56 -45.84
C VAL A 11 11.82 -2.57 -45.04
N LEU A 12 10.82 -1.93 -45.67
CA LEU A 12 9.89 -1.04 -44.97
C LEU A 12 9.01 -1.79 -43.95
N ILE A 13 8.55 -3.00 -44.30
CA ILE A 13 7.74 -3.82 -43.38
C ILE A 13 8.56 -4.24 -42.15
N VAL A 14 9.81 -4.67 -42.35
CA VAL A 14 10.69 -5.07 -41.25
C VAL A 14 11.08 -3.87 -40.39
N ALA A 15 11.37 -2.72 -41.00
CA ALA A 15 11.67 -1.48 -40.28
C ALA A 15 10.46 -1.01 -39.44
N LEU A 16 9.26 -1.02 -40.01
CA LEU A 16 8.03 -0.67 -39.27
C LEU A 16 7.75 -1.66 -38.14
N ALA A 17 7.89 -2.96 -38.37
CA ALA A 17 7.70 -3.98 -37.34
C ALA A 17 8.68 -3.80 -36.17
N ALA A 18 9.96 -3.50 -36.45
CA ALA A 18 10.98 -3.26 -35.43
C ALA A 18 10.77 -1.96 -34.63
N ILE A 19 10.27 -0.91 -35.28
CA ILE A 19 9.91 0.36 -34.63
C ILE A 19 8.68 0.18 -33.73
N ILE A 20 7.71 -0.63 -34.17
CA ILE A 20 6.49 -0.94 -33.40
C ILE A 20 6.83 -1.71 -32.12
N THR A 21 7.75 -2.70 -32.16
CA THR A 21 8.16 -3.44 -30.95
C THR A 21 8.96 -2.61 -29.96
N PHE A 22 9.68 -1.57 -30.41
CA PHE A 22 10.46 -0.69 -29.53
C PHE A 22 9.59 0.31 -28.75
N MET A 23 8.37 0.58 -29.22
CA MET A 23 7.39 1.50 -28.61
C MET A 23 6.42 0.80 -27.63
N VAL A 24 6.44 -0.54 -27.54
CA VAL A 24 5.63 -1.26 -26.56
C VAL A 24 6.30 -1.06 -25.20
N GLY A 25 5.80 -0.05 -24.48
CA GLY A 25 6.38 0.50 -23.27
C GLY A 25 6.71 -0.54 -22.21
N CYS A 26 7.76 -0.22 -21.45
CA CYS A 26 8.03 -0.86 -20.17
C CYS A 26 6.76 -0.74 -19.31
N PRO A 27 6.25 -1.84 -18.72
CA PRO A 27 5.15 -1.72 -17.78
C PRO A 27 5.60 -0.83 -16.62
N SER A 28 4.90 0.27 -16.40
CA SER A 28 5.03 1.03 -15.16
C SER A 28 4.48 0.16 -14.04
N GLU A 29 5.35 -0.39 -13.20
CA GLU A 29 4.99 -1.02 -11.93
C GLU A 29 4.20 0.01 -11.12
N THR A 30 2.86 -0.09 -11.11
CA THR A 30 2.04 0.69 -10.20
C THR A 30 2.18 0.04 -8.84
N ASN A 31 2.94 0.67 -7.95
CA ASN A 31 3.06 0.19 -6.58
C ASN A 31 1.74 0.46 -5.85
N GLU A 32 0.85 -0.52 -5.88
CA GLU A 32 -0.45 -0.46 -5.20
C GLU A 32 -0.27 -0.23 -3.69
N PRO A 33 -1.18 0.53 -3.06
CA PRO A 33 -1.11 0.78 -1.62
C PRO A 33 -1.27 -0.53 -0.84
N VAL A 34 -0.39 -0.72 0.14
CA VAL A 34 -0.45 -1.85 1.07
C VAL A 34 -1.47 -1.51 2.16
N SER A 35 -2.52 -2.32 2.28
CA SER A 35 -3.56 -2.13 3.30
C SER A 35 -3.13 -2.71 4.64
N VAL A 36 -3.61 -2.10 5.73
CA VAL A 36 -3.56 -2.68 7.07
C VAL A 36 -4.46 -3.90 7.13
N THR A 37 -3.96 -4.98 7.72
CA THR A 37 -4.72 -6.24 7.88
C THR A 37 -4.90 -6.65 9.33
N ASP A 38 -4.05 -6.15 10.24
CA ASP A 38 -4.14 -6.46 11.66
C ASP A 38 -3.76 -5.25 12.51
N ILE A 39 -4.45 -5.11 13.64
CA ILE A 39 -4.19 -4.09 14.65
C ILE A 39 -4.29 -4.77 16.01
N THR A 40 -3.20 -4.78 16.76
CA THR A 40 -3.15 -5.28 18.13
C THR A 40 -3.01 -4.11 19.09
N ILE A 41 -3.88 -4.03 20.10
CA ILE A 41 -3.86 -2.98 21.13
C ILE A 41 -3.35 -3.57 22.44
N THR A 42 -2.34 -2.93 23.03
CA THR A 42 -1.76 -3.35 24.31
C THR A 42 -1.75 -2.20 25.31
N GLY A 43 -2.07 -2.50 26.57
CA GLY A 43 -1.86 -1.58 27.68
C GLY A 43 -0.44 -1.73 28.22
N ALA A 44 0.12 -0.66 28.78
CA ALA A 44 1.45 -0.70 29.38
C ALA A 44 1.58 -1.83 30.41
N GLY A 45 2.58 -2.69 30.24
CA GLY A 45 2.80 -3.87 31.10
C GLY A 45 1.74 -4.96 30.97
N ASP A 46 1.08 -5.05 29.81
CA ASP A 46 -0.01 -6.00 29.50
C ASP A 46 -1.24 -5.85 30.43
N VAL A 47 -1.38 -4.66 31.03
CA VAL A 47 -2.49 -4.33 31.91
C VAL A 47 -3.74 -4.02 31.09
N VAL A 48 -4.89 -4.52 31.53
CA VAL A 48 -6.21 -4.31 30.89
C VAL A 48 -7.20 -3.56 31.78
N GLU A 49 -6.77 -3.15 32.97
CA GLU A 49 -7.59 -2.42 33.94
C GLU A 49 -6.91 -1.12 34.36
N VAL A 50 -7.70 -0.06 34.55
CA VAL A 50 -7.22 1.20 35.10
C VAL A 50 -8.19 1.66 36.19
N GLY A 51 -7.64 1.98 37.36
CA GLY A 51 -8.42 2.50 38.48
C GLY A 51 -8.88 3.94 38.24
N ASN A 52 -10.01 4.32 38.83
CA ASN A 52 -10.53 5.68 38.72
C ASN A 52 -9.48 6.73 39.14
N GLY A 53 -9.30 7.75 38.30
CA GLY A 53 -8.33 8.83 38.53
C GLY A 53 -6.90 8.51 38.08
N ASN A 54 -6.62 7.28 37.65
CA ASN A 54 -5.33 6.88 37.08
C ASN A 54 -5.35 6.92 35.56
N THR A 55 -4.17 6.82 34.96
CA THR A 55 -3.98 6.72 33.50
C THR A 55 -3.30 5.40 33.14
N LEU A 56 -3.64 4.87 31.96
CA LEU A 56 -2.99 3.70 31.36
C LEU A 56 -2.59 4.08 29.94
N GLN A 57 -1.30 3.95 29.63
CA GLN A 57 -0.80 4.16 28.26
C GLN A 57 -1.21 2.97 27.39
N MET A 58 -1.78 3.27 26.22
CA MET A 58 -2.12 2.29 25.21
C MET A 58 -1.14 2.37 24.03
N THR A 59 -0.87 1.24 23.40
CA THR A 59 -0.06 1.11 22.19
C THR A 59 -0.83 0.33 21.13
N ALA A 60 -0.67 0.71 19.87
CA ALA A 60 -1.24 0.01 18.72
C ALA A 60 -0.11 -0.51 17.83
N ASP A 61 -0.02 -1.83 17.68
CA ASP A 61 0.86 -2.49 16.72
C ASP A 61 0.07 -2.79 15.45
N ILE A 62 0.56 -2.26 14.31
CA ILE A 62 -0.13 -2.31 13.02
C ILE A 62 0.65 -3.19 12.06
N LEU A 63 -0.05 -4.14 11.44
CA LEU A 63 0.53 -5.02 10.41
C LEU A 63 -0.21 -4.90 9.07
N PRO A 64 0.50 -5.04 7.95
CA PRO A 64 1.96 -5.21 7.85
C PRO A 64 2.72 -3.92 8.19
N THR A 65 3.97 -4.04 8.61
CA THR A 65 4.84 -2.88 8.96
C THR A 65 5.09 -1.93 7.79
N GLY A 66 4.72 -2.33 6.57
CA GLY A 66 4.80 -1.52 5.34
C GLY A 66 3.45 -1.02 4.83
N ALA A 67 2.39 -1.01 5.66
CA ALA A 67 1.11 -0.43 5.28
C ALA A 67 1.29 1.03 4.83
N THR A 68 0.60 1.41 3.76
CA THR A 68 0.74 2.75 3.14
C THR A 68 0.24 3.86 4.05
N ASP A 69 -0.74 3.58 4.90
CA ASP A 69 -1.19 4.46 5.96
C ASP A 69 -1.34 3.66 7.25
N ALA A 70 -0.53 4.01 8.25
CA ALA A 70 -0.52 3.42 9.59
C ALA A 70 -0.89 4.44 10.67
N SER A 71 -1.58 5.53 10.29
CA SER A 71 -2.07 6.52 11.25
C SER A 71 -3.17 5.94 12.15
N VAL A 72 -3.20 6.36 13.41
CA VAL A 72 -4.17 5.88 14.41
C VAL A 72 -5.02 7.02 14.91
N THR A 73 -6.32 6.82 14.89
CA THR A 73 -7.29 7.69 15.58
C THR A 73 -7.89 6.91 16.74
N TRP A 74 -7.79 7.48 17.94
CA TRP A 74 -8.23 6.82 19.18
C TRP A 74 -9.62 7.27 19.59
N SER A 75 -10.40 6.34 20.15
CA SER A 75 -11.66 6.64 20.83
C SER A 75 -11.92 5.60 21.92
N VAL A 76 -12.77 5.94 22.89
CA VAL A 76 -13.18 5.03 23.96
C VAL A 76 -14.68 4.80 23.87
N VAL A 77 -15.08 3.53 23.85
CA VAL A 77 -16.47 3.12 23.99
C VAL A 77 -16.71 2.69 25.43
N ALA A 78 -17.67 3.31 26.10
CA ALA A 78 -18.02 2.98 27.48
C ALA A 78 -18.69 1.60 27.56
N GLY A 79 -18.13 0.71 28.38
CA GLY A 79 -18.69 -0.62 28.69
C GLY A 79 -19.16 -0.71 30.14
N THR A 80 -18.21 -0.76 31.07
CA THR A 80 -18.45 -0.83 32.54
C THR A 80 -18.17 0.49 33.27
N GLY A 81 -17.55 1.44 32.58
CA GLY A 81 -17.18 2.75 33.10
C GLY A 81 -16.90 3.74 31.97
N THR A 82 -16.49 4.96 32.34
CA THR A 82 -16.12 6.01 31.39
C THR A 82 -14.63 6.30 31.48
N ALA A 83 -14.01 6.56 30.33
CA ALA A 83 -12.64 7.04 30.25
C ALA A 83 -12.50 7.99 29.04
N THR A 84 -11.45 8.79 29.06
CA THR A 84 -11.03 9.63 27.94
C THR A 84 -9.69 9.15 27.44
N ILE A 85 -9.43 9.27 26.13
CA ILE A 85 -8.14 8.94 25.53
C ILE A 85 -7.60 10.16 24.78
N SER A 86 -6.28 10.36 24.88
CA SER A 86 -5.54 11.39 24.16
C SER A 86 -4.34 10.75 23.49
N THR A 87 -3.96 11.31 22.35
CA THR A 87 -2.70 11.01 21.65
C THR A 87 -1.51 11.59 22.38
#